data_AF-A0A949IAJ5-F1
#
_entry.id   AF-A0A949IAJ5-F1
#
_cell.length_a   1.000
_cell.length_b   1.000
_cell.length_c   1.000
_cell.angle_alpha   90.00
_cell.angle_beta   90.00
_cell.angle_gamma   90.00
#
_symmetry.space_group_name_H-M   'P 1'
#
loop_
_entity.id
_entity.type
_entity.pdbx_description
1 polymer ?
#
loop_
_entity_poly.entity_id
_entity_poly.type
_entity_poly.pdbx_seq_one_letter_code
_entity_poly.pdbx_strand_id
1 'polypeptide(L)' 'MRRLCMRVLVSAAGLALAACSSTGFDKLGQVQPWEKGNLAKPMMVFGRDALDTKFEQHIYFSKENASGGYGVGGGGCGCN' A
#
# COMPACT_ATOMS: atom_id res chain seq x y z
N MET A 1 6.93 -14.05 -50.43
CA MET A 1 7.29 -15.09 -49.43
C MET A 1 7.90 -14.48 -48.15
N ARG A 2 9.01 -13.73 -48.20
CA ARG A 2 9.62 -13.08 -47.01
C ARG A 2 8.68 -12.14 -46.21
N ARG A 3 7.87 -11.33 -46.89
CA ARG A 3 6.89 -10.42 -46.26
C ARG A 3 5.71 -11.16 -45.61
N LEU A 4 5.41 -12.37 -46.07
CA LEU A 4 4.34 -13.21 -45.52
C LEU A 4 4.83 -13.91 -44.24
N CYS A 5 6.05 -14.46 -44.24
CA CYS A 5 6.68 -14.97 -43.02
C CYS A 5 6.83 -13.90 -41.94
N MET A 6 7.23 -12.67 -42.31
CA MET A 6 7.41 -11.58 -41.34
C MET A 6 6.07 -11.17 -40.68
N ARG A 7 4.97 -11.17 -41.44
CA ARG A 7 3.63 -10.90 -40.89
C ARG A 7 3.16 -12.02 -39.96
N VAL A 8 3.36 -13.28 -40.34
CA VAL A 8 3.01 -14.44 -39.50
C VAL A 8 3.80 -14.44 -38.19
N LEU A 9 5.10 -14.12 -38.23
CA LEU A 9 5.95 -14.03 -37.03
C LEU A 9 5.52 -12.89 -36.09
N VAL A 10 5.14 -11.72 -36.63
CA VAL A 10 4.67 -10.58 -35.82
C VAL A 10 3.30 -10.88 -35.19
N SER A 11 2.37 -11.50 -35.92
CA SER A 11 1.07 -11.89 -35.38
C SER A 11 1.19 -12.97 -34.29
N ALA A 12 2.07 -13.96 -34.46
CA ALA A 12 2.31 -15.00 -33.47
C ALA A 12 2.92 -14.44 -32.17
N ALA A 13 3.86 -13.48 -32.29
CA ALA A 13 4.44 -12.80 -31.13
C ALA A 13 3.40 -11.95 -30.37
N GLY A 14 2.48 -11.29 -31.09
CA GLY A 14 1.38 -10.52 -30.49
C GLY A 14 0.40 -11.39 -29.68
N LEU A 15 0.04 -12.57 -30.20
CA LEU A 15 -0.83 -13.51 -29.46
C LEU A 15 -0.13 -14.09 -28.21
N ALA A 16 1.17 -14.35 -28.28
CA ALA A 16 1.94 -14.87 -27.14
C ALA A 16 2.03 -13.84 -25.99
N LEU A 17 2.25 -12.55 -26.30
CA LEU A 17 2.27 -11.49 -25.28
C LEU A 17 0.91 -11.26 -24.63
N ALA A 18 -0.18 -11.33 -25.40
CA ALA A 18 -1.54 -11.16 -24.87
C ALA A 18 -1.96 -12.29 -23.92
N ALA A 19 -1.44 -13.51 -24.11
CA ALA A 19 -1.74 -14.66 -23.27
C ALA A 19 -1.10 -14.57 -21.86
N CYS A 20 0.01 -13.84 -21.69
CA CYS A 20 0.64 -13.65 -20.38
C CYS A 20 -0.09 -12.65 -19.47
N SER A 21 -0.92 -11.76 -20.04
CA SER A 21 -1.64 -10.73 -19.28
C SER A 21 -2.94 -11.24 -18.64
N SER A 22 -3.43 -12.42 -19.05
CA SER A 22 -4.70 -12.99 -18.55
C SER A 22 -4.52 -13.96 -17.38
N THR A 23 -3.29 -14.34 -17.04
CA THR A 23 -3.01 -15.19 -15.87
C THR A 23 -2.96 -14.36 -14.58
N GLY A 24 -4.13 -13.91 -14.13
CA GLY A 24 -4.50 -13.95 -12.72
C GLY A 24 -3.63 -13.22 -11.69
N PHE A 25 -3.06 -12.05 -12.01
CA PHE A 25 -2.45 -11.20 -10.99
C PHE A 25 -3.44 -10.78 -9.88
N ASP A 26 -4.74 -10.75 -10.18
CA ASP A 26 -5.80 -10.45 -9.20
C ASP A 26 -5.97 -11.53 -8.10
N LYS A 27 -5.38 -12.72 -8.28
CA LYS A 27 -5.44 -13.82 -7.30
C LYS A 27 -4.22 -13.91 -6.39
N LEU A 28 -3.15 -13.16 -6.69
CA LEU A 28 -1.97 -13.06 -5.84
C LEU A 28 -2.26 -12.11 -4.67
N GLY A 29 -2.98 -12.61 -3.65
CA GLY A 29 -3.16 -11.90 -2.38
C GLY A 29 -4.58 -11.56 -1.98
N GLN A 30 -5.61 -12.04 -2.70
CA GLN A 30 -6.98 -12.02 -2.17
C GLN A 30 -7.13 -13.07 -1.08
N VAL A 31 -6.96 -12.61 0.16
CA VAL A 31 -7.18 -13.38 1.39
C VAL A 31 -8.63 -13.14 1.84
N GLN A 32 -9.35 -14.20 2.16
CA GLN A 32 -10.75 -14.10 2.56
C GLN A 32 -10.88 -13.31 3.88
N PRO A 33 -12.02 -12.64 4.12
CA PRO A 33 -12.17 -11.77 5.28
C PRO A 33 -11.84 -12.41 6.64
N TRP A 34 -12.18 -13.70 6.80
CA TRP A 34 -11.91 -14.49 8.00
C TRP A 34 -10.46 -14.98 8.13
N GLU A 35 -9.72 -15.09 7.02
CA GLU A 35 -8.30 -15.48 7.03
C GLU A 35 -7.39 -14.34 7.50
N LYS A 36 -7.86 -13.08 7.44
CA LYS A 36 -7.12 -11.90 7.93
C LYS A 36 -6.79 -11.98 9.42
N GLY A 37 -7.66 -12.60 10.22
CA GLY A 37 -7.44 -12.77 11.67
C GLY A 37 -6.20 -13.61 11.98
N ASN A 38 -5.86 -14.57 11.12
CA ASN A 38 -4.70 -15.45 11.31
C ASN A 38 -3.36 -14.74 10.96
N LEU A 39 -3.42 -13.68 10.15
CA LEU A 39 -2.24 -12.87 9.77
C LEU A 39 -2.02 -11.68 10.71
N ALA A 40 -3.07 -11.18 11.37
CA ALA A 40 -3.00 -10.06 12.30
C ALA A 40 -2.38 -10.49 13.63
N LYS A 41 -1.05 -10.39 13.75
CA LYS A 41 -0.34 -10.71 15.00
C LYS A 41 -0.57 -9.61 16.06
N PRO A 42 -0.62 -9.94 17.37
CA PRO A 42 -0.78 -8.94 18.43
C PRO A 42 0.27 -7.81 18.43
N MET A 43 1.47 -8.09 17.93
CA MET A 43 2.55 -7.11 17.80
C MET A 43 2.31 -6.03 16.73
N MET A 44 1.33 -6.20 15.85
CA MET A 44 0.96 -5.23 14.81
C MET A 44 -0.06 -4.19 15.29
N VAL A 45 -0.46 -4.26 16.57
CA VAL A 45 -1.38 -3.29 17.17
C VAL A 45 -0.66 -1.96 17.35
N PHE A 46 -1.23 -0.90 16.77
CA PHE A 46 -0.78 0.47 16.96
C PHE A 46 -1.02 0.94 18.40
N GLY A 47 -0.12 1.77 18.93
CA GLY A 47 -0.28 2.38 20.25
C GLY A 47 -0.29 1.38 21.42
N ARG A 48 0.34 0.20 21.24
CA ARG A 48 0.52 -0.81 22.30
C ARG A 48 1.14 -0.22 23.57
N ASP A 49 2.13 0.65 23.40
CA ASP A 49 2.83 1.31 24.49
C ASP A 49 2.48 2.80 24.48
N ALA A 50 1.98 3.27 25.63
CA ALA A 50 1.62 4.66 25.82
C ALA A 50 2.84 5.59 25.74
N LEU A 51 4.03 5.16 26.20
CA LEU A 51 5.24 5.97 26.15
C LEU A 51 5.73 6.14 24.71
N ASP A 52 5.76 5.06 23.94
CA ASP A 52 6.11 5.06 22.52
C ASP A 52 5.17 5.99 21.73
N THR A 53 3.86 5.84 21.96
CA THR A 53 2.83 6.70 21.36
C THR A 53 3.05 8.17 21.70
N LYS A 54 3.39 8.49 22.95
CA LYS A 54 3.68 9.87 23.37
C LYS A 54 4.95 10.41 22.72
N PHE A 55 5.99 9.59 22.63
CA PHE A 55 7.25 9.98 22.01
C PHE A 55 7.07 10.29 20.52
N GLU A 56 6.35 9.44 19.77
CA GLU A 56 5.99 9.70 18.38
C GLU A 56 5.19 11.01 18.26
N GLN A 57 4.20 11.23 19.13
CA GLN A 57 3.43 12.47 19.19
C GLN A 57 4.32 13.71 19.37
N HIS A 58 5.32 13.66 20.25
CA HIS A 58 6.26 14.76 20.46
C HIS A 58 7.07 15.08 19.20
N ILE A 59 7.49 14.06 18.45
CA ILE A 59 8.22 14.23 17.19
C ILE A 59 7.33 14.90 16.14
N TYR A 60 6.12 14.37 15.93
CA TYR A 60 5.19 14.90 14.92
C TYR A 60 4.75 16.32 15.27
N PHE A 61 4.41 16.59 16.53
CA PHE A 61 4.07 17.95 16.99
C PHE A 61 5.21 18.95 16.73
N SER A 62 6.46 18.55 16.98
CA SER A 62 7.61 19.44 16.78
C SER A 62 7.90 19.71 15.30
N LYS A 63 7.59 18.75 14.41
CA LYS A 63 7.87 18.85 12.98
C LYS A 63 6.71 19.46 12.18
N GLU A 64 5.49 19.24 12.62
CA GLU A 64 4.27 19.45 11.84
C GLU A 64 3.26 20.33 12.59
N ASN A 65 3.74 21.25 13.43
CA ASN A 65 3.01 22.18 14.33
C ASN A 65 1.85 23.01 13.67
N ALA A 66 1.53 22.76 12.41
CA ALA A 66 0.43 23.33 11.65
C ALA A 66 -0.90 22.57 11.77
N SER A 67 -0.94 21.31 12.19
CA SER A 67 -2.19 20.56 12.40
C SER A 67 -2.09 19.66 13.62
N GLY A 68 -2.97 19.84 14.60
CA GLY A 68 -2.86 19.26 15.94
C GLY A 68 -2.67 17.76 16.00
N GLY A 69 -2.10 17.31 17.12
CA GLY A 69 -1.88 15.90 17.41
C GLY A 69 -3.19 15.11 17.55
N TYR A 70 -3.09 13.88 18.06
CA TYR A 70 -4.16 12.88 18.15
C TYR A 70 -5.37 13.25 19.06
N GLY A 71 -5.49 14.49 19.50
CA GLY A 71 -6.63 15.04 20.24
C GLY A 71 -6.95 16.45 19.75
N VAL A 72 -8.24 16.75 19.63
CA VAL A 72 -8.76 18.05 19.15
C VAL A 72 -8.02 19.21 19.81
N GLY A 73 -7.30 19.97 18.99
CA GLY A 73 -6.50 21.10 19.46
C GLY A 73 -5.09 21.06 18.89
N GLY A 74 -4.94 21.42 17.62
CA GLY A 74 -3.70 22.03 17.20
C GLY A 74 -3.72 22.52 15.78
N GLY A 75 -2.78 23.42 15.54
CA GLY A 75 -2.54 24.09 14.29
C GLY A 75 -2.51 25.60 14.50
N GLY A 76 -1.32 26.14 14.77
CA GLY A 76 -1.12 27.60 14.86
C GLY A 76 -0.01 28.01 15.82
N CYS A 77 0.47 29.25 15.69
CA CYS A 77 1.68 29.82 16.30
C CYS A 77 1.74 29.87 17.84
N GLY A 78 0.97 29.06 18.57
CA GLY A 78 1.11 28.89 20.01
C GLY A 78 0.61 30.05 20.86
N CYS A 79 -0.19 30.97 20.32
CA CYS A 79 -0.91 31.95 21.14
C CYS A 79 -2.14 31.27 21.79
N ASN A 80 -1.93 30.63 22.95
CA ASN A 80 -2.92 30.69 24.02
C ASN A 80 -2.79 32.05 24.74
#